data_AF-A0A3A1XQ56-F1
#
_entry.id   AF-A0A3A1XQ56-F1
#
_cell.length_a   1.000
_cell.length_b   1.000
_cell.length_c   1.000
_cell.angle_alpha   90.00
_cell.angle_beta   90.00
_cell.angle_gamma   90.00
#
_symmetry.space_group_name_H-M   'P 1'
#
loop_
_entity.id
_entity.type
_entity.pdbx_description
1 polymer ?
#
loop_
_entity_poly.entity_id
_entity_poly.type
_entity_poly.pdbx_seq_one_letter_code
_entity_poly.pdbx_strand_id
1 'polypeptide(L)'
;MERVHDPERHSMCEKQYTIKDIIQRFDKLEQRFDKLEQQIKQRTVVKKAYTISEFAKAYNMTELKTRELIQRGKIKATSDTNGRGTRYLIDAKSIEDWWSKQLGKPIK
;
A
#
# COMPACT_ATOMS: atom_id res chain seq x y z
N MET A 1 -40.78 -40.84 -32.97
CA MET A 1 -40.43 -39.77 -32.02
C MET A 1 -40.00 -40.47 -30.74
N GLU A 2 -38.69 -40.66 -30.51
CA GLU A 2 -38.09 -40.93 -29.19
C GLU A 2 -36.56 -41.03 -29.38
N ARG A 3 -35.88 -39.90 -29.15
CA ARG A 3 -35.01 -39.61 -27.99
C ARG A 3 -33.69 -40.36 -28.00
N VAL A 4 -32.74 -39.67 -28.63
CA VAL A 4 -31.28 -39.73 -28.45
C VAL A 4 -30.93 -39.92 -26.98
N HIS A 5 -30.21 -40.99 -26.64
CA HIS A 5 -29.53 -41.10 -25.35
C HIS A 5 -28.04 -40.89 -25.61
N ASP A 6 -27.63 -39.64 -25.41
CA ASP A 6 -26.26 -39.17 -25.51
C ASP A 6 -25.54 -39.50 -24.18
N PRO A 7 -24.46 -40.28 -24.16
CA PRO A 7 -23.74 -40.63 -22.94
C PRO A 7 -22.57 -39.67 -22.67
N GLU A 8 -22.79 -38.35 -22.67
CA GLU A 8 -21.84 -37.40 -22.08
C GLU A 8 -21.95 -37.41 -20.54
N ARG A 9 -21.43 -38.47 -19.92
CA ARG A 9 -21.00 -38.40 -18.51
C ARG A 9 -19.76 -37.52 -18.44
N HIS A 10 -19.98 -36.22 -18.31
CA HIS A 10 -18.96 -35.28 -17.87
C HIS A 10 -18.43 -35.73 -16.49
N SER A 11 -17.31 -36.43 -16.49
CA SER A 11 -16.51 -36.70 -15.31
C SER A 11 -15.90 -35.37 -14.84
N MET A 12 -16.63 -34.62 -14.01
CA MET A 12 -16.02 -33.55 -13.22
C MET A 12 -15.05 -34.21 -12.25
N CYS A 13 -13.77 -34.19 -12.60
CA CYS A 13 -12.69 -34.60 -11.71
C CYS A 13 -12.65 -33.64 -10.52
N GLU A 14 -13.32 -34.01 -9.42
CA GLU A 14 -13.18 -33.33 -8.13
C GLU A 14 -11.73 -33.48 -7.69
N LYS A 15 -10.98 -32.37 -7.76
CA LYS A 15 -9.61 -32.33 -7.24
C LYS A 15 -9.66 -32.53 -5.73
N GLN A 16 -9.49 -33.77 -5.28
CA GLN A 16 -9.31 -34.08 -3.86
C GLN A 16 -7.95 -33.56 -3.42
N TYR A 17 -7.95 -32.47 -2.67
CA TYR A 17 -6.74 -31.94 -2.06
C TYR A 17 -6.37 -32.78 -0.85
N THR A 18 -5.15 -33.31 -0.83
CA THR A 18 -4.66 -33.99 0.37
C THR A 18 -4.23 -32.95 1.42
N ILE A 19 -4.19 -33.37 2.68
CA ILE A 19 -3.67 -32.54 3.78
C ILE A 19 -2.24 -32.05 3.46
N LYS A 20 -1.44 -32.85 2.74
CA LYS A 20 -0.09 -32.48 2.30
C LYS A 20 -0.09 -31.34 1.27
N ASP A 21 -1.03 -31.35 0.32
CA ASP A 21 -1.19 -30.24 -0.65
C ASP A 21 -1.56 -28.93 0.02
N ILE A 22 -2.36 -29.01 1.09
CA ILE A 22 -2.77 -27.84 1.87
C ILE A 22 -1.55 -27.26 2.61
N ILE A 23 -0.78 -28.10 3.32
CA ILE A 23 0.43 -27.68 4.04
C ILE A 23 1.43 -27.00 3.08
N GLN A 24 1.68 -27.61 1.92
CA GLN A 24 2.61 -27.05 0.93
C GLN A 24 2.17 -25.68 0.39
N ARG A 25 0.86 -25.41 0.33
CA ARG A 25 0.34 -24.08 -0.03
C ARG A 25 0.58 -23.06 1.07
N PHE A 26 0.49 -23.46 2.34
CA PHE A 26 0.78 -22.59 3.48
C PHE A 26 2.26 -22.22 3.56
N ASP A 27 3.18 -23.18 3.40
CA ASP A 27 4.62 -22.90 3.34
C ASP A 27 4.97 -21.88 2.23
N LYS A 28 4.33 -22.03 1.06
CA LYS A 28 4.50 -21.09 -0.06
C LYS A 28 3.93 -19.70 0.23
N LEU A 29 2.88 -19.60 1.04
CA LEU A 29 2.33 -18.31 1.46
C LEU A 29 3.26 -17.63 2.46
N GLU A 30 3.80 -18.38 3.41
CA GLU A 30 4.72 -17.86 4.43
C GLU A 30 5.99 -17.25 3.80
N GLN A 31 6.60 -17.96 2.85
CA GLN A 31 7.75 -17.44 2.09
C GLN A 31 7.43 -16.17 1.26
N ARG A 32 6.17 -16.03 0.80
CA ARG A 32 5.73 -14.81 0.11
C ARG A 32 5.55 -13.66 1.09
N PHE A 33 5.07 -13.94 2.31
CA PHE A 33 4.96 -12.96 3.39
C PHE A 33 6.34 -12.46 3.84
N ASP A 34 7.32 -13.35 4.04
CA ASP A 34 8.69 -12.94 4.37
C ASP A 34 9.32 -12.01 3.32
N LYS A 35 9.10 -12.32 2.04
CA LYS A 35 9.58 -11.48 0.92
C LYS A 35 8.86 -10.14 0.86
N LEU A 36 7.57 -10.08 1.21
CA LEU A 36 6.83 -8.83 1.32
C LEU A 36 7.33 -8.01 2.51
N GLU A 37 7.55 -8.63 3.66
CA GLU A 37 8.06 -7.98 4.85
C GLU A 37 9.46 -7.40 4.62
N GLN A 38 10.36 -8.16 3.97
CA GLN A 38 11.68 -7.65 3.58
C GLN A 38 11.58 -6.47 2.61
N GLN A 39 10.67 -6.52 1.63
CA GLN A 39 10.48 -5.40 0.70
C GLN A 39 9.92 -4.15 1.39
N ILE A 40 9.03 -4.32 2.38
CA ILE A 40 8.50 -3.21 3.18
C ILE A 40 9.60 -2.66 4.10
N LYS A 41 10.37 -3.51 4.78
CA LYS A 41 11.52 -3.10 5.63
C LYS A 41 12.62 -2.39 4.84
N GLN A 42 12.93 -2.84 3.63
CA GLN A 42 13.91 -2.18 2.76
C GLN A 42 13.38 -0.86 2.16
N ARG A 43 12.07 -0.74 1.93
CA ARG A 43 11.45 0.52 1.48
C ARG A 43 11.25 1.53 2.60
N THR A 44 11.16 1.09 3.85
CA THR A 44 11.01 1.97 5.03
C THR A 44 12.36 2.50 5.49
N VAL A 45 13.12 3.10 4.57
CA VAL A 45 14.02 4.18 4.97
C VAL A 45 13.08 5.31 5.37
N VAL A 46 12.79 5.43 6.67
CA VAL A 46 11.88 6.43 7.22
C VAL A 46 12.46 7.80 6.88
N LYS A 47 12.05 8.36 5.74
CA LYS A 47 12.46 9.70 5.32
C LYS A 47 12.02 10.62 6.43
N LYS A 48 12.96 11.34 7.05
CA LYS A 48 12.63 12.23 8.18
C LYS A 48 11.73 13.40 7.75
N ALA A 49 11.85 13.84 6.51
CA ALA A 49 11.01 14.88 5.93
C ALA A 49 10.84 14.71 4.42
N TYR A 50 9.72 15.22 3.89
CA TYR A 50 9.38 15.25 2.47
C TYR A 50 9.38 16.69 1.96
N THR A 51 9.86 16.93 0.75
CA THR A 51 9.54 18.19 0.06
C THR A 51 8.08 18.24 -0.38
N ILE A 52 7.53 19.44 -0.63
CA ILE A 52 6.16 19.58 -1.16
C ILE A 52 5.95 18.74 -2.43
N SER A 53 6.89 18.80 -3.37
CA SER A 53 6.79 18.07 -4.64
C SER A 53 6.88 16.55 -4.45
N GLU A 54 7.70 16.06 -3.51
CA GLU A 54 7.75 14.64 -3.18
C GLU A 54 6.47 14.15 -2.53
N PHE A 55 5.93 14.92 -1.59
CA PHE A 55 4.66 14.58 -0.93
C PHE A 55 3.50 14.59 -1.94
N ALA A 56 3.42 15.62 -2.78
CA ALA A 56 2.45 15.71 -3.87
C ALA A 56 2.48 14.45 -4.76
N LYS A 57 3.67 14.00 -5.17
CA LYS A 57 3.84 12.77 -5.95
C LYS A 57 3.47 11.50 -5.18
N ALA A 58 3.90 11.38 -3.92
CA ALA A 58 3.68 10.18 -3.11
C ALA A 58 2.18 9.90 -2.87
N TYR A 59 1.39 10.97 -2.72
CA TYR A 59 -0.03 10.90 -2.41
C TYR A 59 -0.93 11.28 -3.60
N ASN A 60 -0.36 11.35 -4.81
CA ASN A 60 -1.04 11.70 -6.05
C ASN A 60 -1.94 12.96 -5.92
N MET A 61 -1.40 14.01 -5.32
CA MET A 61 -2.08 15.28 -5.10
C MET A 61 -1.28 16.47 -5.65
N THR A 62 -1.90 17.64 -5.75
CA THR A 62 -1.21 18.84 -6.23
C THR A 62 -0.37 19.50 -5.15
N GLU A 63 0.69 20.21 -5.54
CA GLU A 63 1.52 21.00 -4.63
C GLU A 63 0.70 22.10 -3.92
N LEU A 64 -0.34 22.62 -4.59
CA LEU A 64 -1.27 23.59 -4.01
C LEU A 64 -2.06 22.98 -2.85
N LYS A 65 -2.62 21.78 -3.04
CA LYS A 65 -3.31 21.04 -1.97
C LYS A 65 -2.37 20.71 -0.82
N THR A 66 -1.11 20.38 -1.12
CA THR A 66 -0.08 20.16 -0.11
C THR A 66 0.18 21.41 0.72
N ARG A 67 0.30 22.58 0.09
CA ARG A 67 0.45 23.87 0.78
C ARG A 67 -0.78 24.21 1.62
N GLU A 68 -1.98 23.95 1.12
CA GLU A 68 -3.21 24.11 1.91
C GLU A 68 -3.19 23.23 3.17
N LEU A 69 -2.71 21.98 3.09
CA LEU A 69 -2.61 21.12 4.27
C LEU A 69 -1.62 21.65 5.32
N ILE A 70 -0.50 22.24 4.87
CA ILE A 70 0.46 22.92 5.74
C ILE A 70 -0.20 24.16 6.37
N GLN A 71 -0.83 25.02 5.57
CA GLN A 71 -1.48 26.25 6.05
C GLN A 71 -2.62 25.98 7.02
N ARG A 72 -3.40 24.92 6.79
CA ARG A 72 -4.49 24.48 7.67
C ARG A 72 -3.97 23.75 8.93
N GLY A 73 -2.65 23.60 9.09
CA GLY A 73 -2.03 22.93 10.23
C GLY A 73 -2.31 21.42 10.29
N LYS A 74 -2.70 20.80 9.17
CA LYS A 74 -2.98 19.36 9.10
C LYS A 74 -1.71 18.53 9.09
N ILE A 75 -0.65 19.06 8.49
CA ILE A 75 0.69 18.48 8.45
C ILE A 75 1.71 19.52 8.90
N LYS A 76 2.65 19.13 9.75
CA LYS A 76 3.75 20.00 10.18
C LYS A 76 4.79 20.09 9.08
N ALA A 77 5.17 21.31 8.72
CA ALA A 77 6.29 21.57 7.84
C ALA A 77 7.18 22.67 8.40
N THR A 78 8.48 22.52 8.18
CA THR A 78 9.48 23.54 8.46
C THR A 78 9.79 24.24 7.15
N SER A 79 9.72 25.57 7.12
CA SER A 79 10.17 26.37 5.99
C SER A 79 11.60 26.82 6.23
N ASP A 80 12.50 26.40 5.37
CA ASP A 80 13.86 26.92 5.29
C ASP A 80 13.90 27.99 4.20
N THR A 81 14.05 29.24 4.60
CA THR A 81 14.07 30.38 3.67
C THR A 81 15.51 30.77 3.42
N ASN A 82 16.04 30.32 2.28
CA ASN A 82 17.36 30.71 1.81
C ASN A 82 17.22 31.84 0.77
N GLY A 83 18.29 32.60 0.51
CA GLY A 83 18.29 33.69 -0.47
C GLY A 83 17.94 33.29 -1.92
N ARG A 84 17.74 31.99 -2.19
CA ARG A 84 17.27 31.42 -3.47
C ARG A 84 15.80 30.96 -3.45
N GLY A 85 15.11 31.05 -2.32
CA GLY A 85 13.70 30.69 -2.18
C GLY A 85 13.37 29.94 -0.88
N THR A 86 12.08 29.78 -0.62
CA THR A 86 11.56 29.04 0.54
C THR A 86 11.40 27.56 0.20
N ARG A 87 12.12 26.70 0.91
CA ARG A 87 11.98 25.25 0.82
C ARG A 87 11.17 24.75 2.00
N TYR A 88 10.07 24.06 1.70
CA TYR A 88 9.24 23.42 2.73
C TYR A 88 9.65 21.96 2.90
N LEU A 89 9.97 21.59 4.13
CA LEU A 89 10.26 20.24 4.57
C LEU A 89 9.13 19.78 5.50
N ILE A 90 8.29 18.90 4.99
CA ILE A 90 7.14 18.34 5.69
C ILE A 90 7.61 17.17 6.54
N ASP A 91 7.34 17.22 7.84
CA ASP A 91 7.70 16.16 8.78
C ASP A 91 6.95 14.87 8.45
N ALA A 92 7.70 13.77 8.26
CA ALA A 92 7.12 12.50 7.85
C ALA A 92 6.20 11.88 8.91
N LYS A 93 6.53 12.05 10.19
CA LYS A 93 5.70 11.55 11.29
C LYS A 93 4.36 12.27 11.32
N SER A 94 4.36 13.59 11.09
CA SER A 94 3.13 14.36 10.99
C SER A 94 2.29 13.97 9.77
N ILE A 95 2.92 13.57 8.67
CA ILE A 95 2.23 13.03 7.50
C ILE A 95 1.57 11.69 7.83
N GLU A 96 2.31 10.75 8.44
CA GLU A 96 1.76 9.44 8.80
C GLU A 96 0.59 9.54 9.77
N ASP A 97 0.68 10.43 10.77
CA ASP A 97 -0.40 10.69 11.71
C ASP A 97 -1.64 11.28 11.01
N TRP A 98 -1.43 12.26 10.12
CA TRP A 98 -2.52 12.85 9.34
C TRP A 98 -3.15 11.83 8.37
N TRP A 99 -2.33 11.06 7.67
CA TRP A 99 -2.77 10.06 6.70
C TRP A 99 -3.53 8.91 7.38
N SER A 100 -3.04 8.44 8.53
CA SER A 100 -3.72 7.43 9.35
C SER A 100 -5.08 7.92 9.84
N LYS A 101 -5.20 9.22 10.16
CA LYS A 101 -6.49 9.86 10.50
C LYS A 101 -7.43 10.01 9.31
N GLN A 102 -6.90 10.20 8.09
CA GLN A 102 -7.72 10.30 6.87
C GLN A 102 -8.29 8.95 6.43
N LEU A 103 -7.54 7.85 6.61
CA LEU A 103 -7.98 6.52 6.17
C LEU A 103 -8.99 5.86 7.12
N GLY A 104 -9.16 6.36 8.35
CA GLY A 104 -10.17 5.87 9.30
C GLY A 104 -10.05 4.38 9.68
N LYS A 105 -9.00 3.68 9.23
CA LYS A 105 -8.72 2.27 9.51
C LYS A 105 -7.21 2.04 9.52
N PRO A 106 -6.69 1.23 10.46
CA PRO A 106 -5.32 0.76 10.40
C PRO A 106 -5.11 0.01 9.09
N ILE A 107 -3.95 0.22 8.48
CA ILE A 107 -3.47 -0.62 7.38
C ILE A 107 -3.33 -2.03 7.98
N LYS A 108 -4.28 -2.91 7.65
CA LYS A 108 -4.22 -4.34 7.91
C LYS A 108 -3.56 -5.04 6.73
#